data_AF-A0A2N7TRC1-F1
#
_entry.id   AF-A0A2N7TRC1-F1
#
_cell.length_a   1.000
_cell.length_b   1.000
_cell.length_c   1.000
_cell.angle_alpha   90.00
_cell.angle_beta   90.00
_cell.angle_gamma   90.00
#
_symmetry.space_group_name_H-M   'P 1'
#
loop_
_entity.id
_entity.type
_entity.pdbx_description
1 polymer ?
#
loop_
_entity_poly.entity_id
_entity_poly.type
_entity_poly.pdbx_seq_one_letter_code
_entity_poly.pdbx_strand_id
1 'polypeptide(L)'
;MNNDIQDLLENNRAWAERMCQEDPGFFSRLSQQQNPDYLWIGCSDSRVPANQIISLPPGEVFVHRNVANLLHHNDLNALSVLQYAVEVLKVRHIMVVGHYGCGGVRAAVEGGDNGMVDIWLHSVRELYARHRDELAPLDRDAQIDRMCELNVQAQVTNLCRTKIVQHAWQRGQELAVHGWVYGLADGRVKDLGCTVSGLDQATTLYRIDRLTPTGD
;
A
#
# COMPACT_ATOMS: atom_id res chain seq x y z
N MET A 1 25.81 9.56 -15.11
CA MET A 1 25.21 8.61 -16.06
C MET A 1 24.29 9.43 -16.96
N ASN A 2 24.71 9.68 -18.20
CA ASN A 2 23.77 10.14 -19.23
C ASN A 2 22.98 8.90 -19.63
N ASN A 3 21.87 8.64 -18.93
CA ASN A 3 20.94 7.60 -19.34
C ASN A 3 20.04 8.23 -20.39
N ASP A 4 20.35 7.98 -21.66
CA ASP A 4 19.41 8.29 -22.73
C ASP A 4 18.18 7.39 -22.54
N ILE A 5 16.99 7.89 -22.91
CA ILE A 5 15.77 7.08 -22.89
C ILE A 5 15.92 5.83 -23.77
N GLN A 6 16.75 5.94 -24.81
CA GLN A 6 17.10 4.85 -25.70
C GLN A 6 17.78 3.68 -24.98
N ASP A 7 18.69 3.97 -24.03
CA ASP A 7 19.38 2.94 -23.25
C ASP A 7 18.38 2.10 -22.43
N LEU A 8 17.28 2.70 -21.95
CA LEU A 8 16.24 1.98 -21.22
C LEU A 8 15.49 0.98 -22.11
N LEU A 9 15.26 1.31 -23.39
CA LEU A 9 14.65 0.39 -24.34
C LEU A 9 15.59 -0.78 -24.67
N GLU A 10 16.88 -0.52 -24.79
CA GLU A 10 17.90 -1.56 -24.99
C GLU A 10 18.01 -2.47 -23.77
N ASN A 11 18.02 -1.89 -22.56
CA ASN A 11 17.99 -2.64 -21.31
C ASN A 11 16.76 -3.54 -21.20
N ASN A 12 15.58 -3.06 -21.62
CA ASN A 12 14.36 -3.86 -21.66
C ASN A 12 14.45 -5.04 -22.64
N ARG A 13 14.95 -4.81 -23.87
CA ARG A 13 15.14 -5.89 -24.86
C ARG A 13 16.08 -6.96 -24.33
N ALA A 14 17.24 -6.55 -23.81
CA ALA A 14 18.21 -7.47 -23.23
C ALA A 14 17.65 -8.24 -22.03
N TRP A 15 16.83 -7.59 -21.18
CA TRP A 15 16.12 -8.28 -20.09
C TRP A 15 15.12 -9.32 -20.62
N ALA A 16 14.29 -8.98 -21.59
CA ALA A 16 13.31 -9.90 -22.15
C ALA A 16 13.97 -11.11 -22.83
N GLU A 17 15.05 -10.90 -23.57
CA GLU A 17 15.84 -11.97 -24.19
C GLU A 17 16.42 -12.93 -23.14
N ARG A 18 17.00 -12.40 -22.05
CA ARG A 18 17.50 -13.23 -20.94
C ARG A 18 16.39 -14.07 -20.30
N MET A 19 15.23 -13.47 -20.02
CA MET A 19 14.10 -14.22 -19.45
C MET A 19 13.62 -15.34 -20.38
N CYS A 20 13.57 -15.12 -21.70
CA CYS A 20 13.24 -16.18 -22.66
C CYS A 20 14.30 -17.26 -22.78
N GLN A 21 15.59 -16.93 -22.57
CA GLN A 21 16.68 -17.91 -22.57
C GLN A 21 16.62 -18.81 -21.34
N GLU A 22 16.33 -18.23 -20.17
CA GLU A 22 16.16 -18.96 -18.91
C GLU A 22 14.86 -19.78 -18.89
N ASP A 23 13.77 -19.22 -19.45
CA ASP A 23 12.45 -19.83 -19.51
C ASP A 23 11.70 -19.42 -20.80
N PRO A 24 11.77 -20.26 -21.86
CA PRO A 24 11.13 -19.95 -23.15
C PRO A 24 9.62 -19.75 -23.07
N GLY A 25 8.96 -20.26 -22.04
CA GLY A 25 7.52 -20.12 -21.84
C GLY A 25 7.11 -18.92 -21.00
N PHE A 26 8.06 -18.16 -20.45
CA PHE A 26 7.82 -17.13 -19.43
C PHE A 26 6.72 -16.12 -19.84
N PHE A 27 6.90 -15.41 -20.95
CA PHE A 27 5.94 -14.39 -21.39
C PHE A 27 4.62 -14.98 -21.92
N SER A 28 4.64 -16.21 -22.44
CA SER A 28 3.41 -16.89 -22.86
C SER A 28 2.53 -17.22 -21.67
N ARG A 29 3.11 -17.64 -20.53
CA ARG A 29 2.36 -17.88 -19.29
C ARG A 29 1.94 -16.56 -18.64
N LEU A 30 2.88 -15.61 -18.54
CA LEU A 30 2.63 -14.29 -17.95
C LEU A 30 1.47 -13.55 -18.64
N SER A 31 1.40 -13.57 -19.96
CA SER A 31 0.33 -12.88 -20.70
C SER A 31 -1.06 -13.49 -20.51
N GLN A 32 -1.14 -14.76 -20.08
CA GLN A 32 -2.39 -15.44 -19.76
C GLN A 32 -2.77 -15.32 -18.27
N GLN A 33 -1.87 -14.83 -17.42
CA GLN A 33 -2.04 -14.75 -15.98
C GLN A 33 -2.45 -13.33 -15.55
N GLN A 34 -3.67 -13.21 -15.01
CA GLN A 34 -4.17 -11.99 -14.36
C GLN A 34 -4.90 -12.33 -13.05
N ASN A 35 -4.34 -13.23 -12.23
CA ASN A 35 -4.94 -13.59 -10.95
C ASN A 35 -3.93 -13.49 -9.80
N PRO A 36 -3.40 -12.28 -9.52
CA PRO A 36 -2.46 -12.09 -8.42
C PRO A 36 -3.16 -12.36 -7.08
N ASP A 37 -2.45 -13.00 -6.15
CA ASP A 37 -2.97 -13.21 -4.79
C ASP A 37 -2.83 -11.97 -3.89
N TYR A 38 -2.02 -11.01 -4.32
CA TYR A 38 -1.56 -9.89 -3.50
C TYR A 38 -1.86 -8.54 -4.15
N LEU A 39 -2.39 -7.60 -3.37
CA LEU A 39 -2.39 -6.16 -3.67
C LEU A 39 -1.35 -5.46 -2.78
N TRP A 40 -0.41 -4.76 -3.39
CA TRP A 40 0.56 -3.90 -2.71
C TRP A 40 0.14 -2.43 -2.84
N ILE A 41 -0.09 -1.76 -1.70
CA ILE A 41 -0.29 -0.31 -1.62
C ILE A 41 0.93 0.29 -0.93
N GLY A 42 1.78 0.97 -1.70
CA GLY A 42 3.07 1.47 -1.21
C GLY A 42 3.40 2.91 -1.62
N CYS A 43 4.56 3.38 -1.19
CA CYS A 43 5.01 4.73 -1.47
C CYS A 43 5.53 4.86 -2.92
N SER A 44 5.37 6.04 -3.53
CA SER A 44 6.00 6.39 -4.81
C SER A 44 7.52 6.49 -4.76
N ASP A 45 8.15 6.41 -3.58
CA ASP A 45 9.61 6.40 -3.42
C ASP A 45 10.24 5.29 -4.29
N SER A 46 11.19 5.68 -5.15
CA SER A 46 11.80 4.81 -6.15
C SER A 46 12.62 3.67 -5.55
N ARG A 47 12.99 3.75 -4.27
CA ARG A 47 13.76 2.73 -3.55
C ARG A 47 12.88 1.58 -3.01
N VAL A 48 11.56 1.65 -3.20
CA VAL A 48 10.60 0.67 -2.66
C VAL A 48 9.82 -0.06 -3.76
N PRO A 49 10.47 -0.84 -4.65
CA PRO A 49 9.76 -1.56 -5.70
C PRO A 49 9.27 -2.93 -5.18
N ALA A 50 7.94 -3.15 -5.24
CA ALA A 50 7.26 -4.25 -4.56
C ALA A 50 7.83 -5.63 -4.90
N ASN A 51 7.86 -5.99 -6.19
CA ASN A 51 8.25 -7.33 -6.66
C ASN A 51 9.67 -7.72 -6.23
N GLN A 52 10.61 -6.78 -6.23
CA GLN A 52 11.99 -7.04 -5.80
C GLN A 52 12.07 -7.24 -4.29
N ILE A 53 11.31 -6.48 -3.50
CA ILE A 53 11.33 -6.57 -2.03
C ILE A 53 10.81 -7.92 -1.54
N ILE A 54 9.72 -8.42 -2.12
CA ILE A 54 9.12 -9.70 -1.71
C ILE A 54 9.51 -10.88 -2.60
N SER A 55 10.48 -10.69 -3.50
CA SER A 55 11.02 -11.73 -4.38
C SER A 55 9.95 -12.48 -5.17
N LEU A 56 9.01 -11.73 -5.77
CA LEU A 56 7.97 -12.30 -6.63
C LEU A 56 8.18 -11.93 -8.10
N PRO A 57 7.89 -12.85 -9.03
CA PRO A 57 7.95 -12.56 -10.45
C PRO A 57 6.87 -11.53 -10.86
N PRO A 58 7.04 -10.88 -12.03
CA PRO A 58 5.97 -10.09 -12.65
C PRO A 58 4.65 -10.87 -12.73
N GLY A 59 3.52 -10.18 -12.53
CA GLY A 59 2.18 -10.78 -12.60
C GLY A 59 1.62 -11.31 -11.28
N GLU A 60 2.46 -11.51 -10.26
CA GLU A 60 2.03 -12.07 -8.96
C GLU A 60 1.50 -11.01 -7.98
N VAL A 61 1.82 -9.73 -8.21
CA VAL A 61 1.46 -8.63 -7.31
C VAL A 61 0.76 -7.54 -8.11
N PHE A 62 -0.46 -7.19 -7.70
CA PHE A 62 -1.15 -6.01 -8.17
C PHE A 62 -0.66 -4.80 -7.37
N VAL A 63 -0.35 -3.66 -8.00
CA VAL A 63 0.41 -2.59 -7.34
C VAL A 63 -0.29 -1.24 -7.48
N HIS A 64 -0.45 -0.54 -6.36
CA HIS A 64 -0.75 0.90 -6.29
C HIS A 64 0.37 1.63 -5.57
N ARG A 65 0.76 2.80 -6.08
CA ARG A 65 1.79 3.64 -5.44
C ARG A 65 1.39 5.11 -5.49
N ASN A 66 1.43 5.75 -4.32
CA ASN A 66 1.27 7.20 -4.18
C ASN A 66 2.22 7.73 -3.10
N VAL A 67 2.35 9.06 -2.96
CA VAL A 67 3.23 9.65 -1.95
C VAL A 67 2.76 9.28 -0.55
N ALA A 68 3.64 8.70 0.26
CA ALA A 68 3.34 8.24 1.64
C ALA A 68 2.22 7.19 1.76
N ASN A 69 1.95 6.42 0.69
CA ASN A 69 1.09 5.22 0.71
C ASN A 69 -0.29 5.44 1.36
N LEU A 70 -0.93 6.58 1.06
CA LEU A 70 -2.16 7.02 1.69
C LEU A 70 -3.40 6.44 1.00
N LEU A 71 -4.43 6.20 1.81
CA LEU A 71 -5.79 5.91 1.36
C LEU A 71 -6.74 6.98 1.90
N HIS A 72 -7.36 7.73 1.00
CA HIS A 72 -8.44 8.65 1.35
C HIS A 72 -9.78 8.07 0.90
N HIS A 73 -10.83 8.25 1.71
CA HIS A 73 -12.17 7.71 1.42
C HIS A 73 -12.86 8.33 0.20
N ASN A 74 -12.32 9.42 -0.34
CA ASN A 74 -12.77 10.09 -1.56
C ASN A 74 -11.74 10.01 -2.70
N ASP A 75 -10.65 9.27 -2.54
CA ASP A 75 -9.66 9.06 -3.60
C ASP A 75 -10.11 7.95 -4.54
N LEU A 76 -10.82 8.31 -5.61
CA LEU A 76 -11.26 7.37 -6.63
C LEU A 76 -10.10 6.63 -7.30
N ASN A 77 -8.87 7.14 -7.28
CA ASN A 77 -7.72 6.46 -7.85
C ASN A 77 -7.40 5.19 -7.04
N ALA A 78 -7.07 5.33 -5.75
CA ALA A 78 -6.78 4.19 -4.89
C ALA A 78 -8.00 3.27 -4.71
N LEU A 79 -9.21 3.84 -4.63
CA LEU A 79 -10.43 3.06 -4.46
C LEU A 79 -10.78 2.22 -5.70
N SER A 80 -10.50 2.70 -6.92
CA SER A 80 -10.69 1.91 -8.14
C SER A 80 -9.74 0.72 -8.18
N VAL A 81 -8.47 0.93 -7.81
CA VAL A 81 -7.48 -0.15 -7.70
C VAL A 81 -7.92 -1.19 -6.66
N LEU A 82 -8.36 -0.73 -5.49
CA LEU A 82 -8.86 -1.60 -4.42
C LEU A 82 -10.08 -2.40 -4.88
N GLN A 83 -11.06 -1.75 -5.51
CA GLN A 83 -12.27 -2.42 -6.00
C GLN A 83 -11.91 -3.50 -7.03
N TYR A 84 -11.08 -3.16 -8.01
CA TYR A 84 -10.68 -4.11 -9.05
C TYR A 84 -9.93 -5.30 -8.45
N ALA A 85 -8.98 -5.06 -7.54
CA ALA A 85 -8.24 -6.12 -6.86
C ALA A 85 -9.16 -7.06 -6.06
N VAL A 86 -10.10 -6.51 -5.29
CA VAL A 86 -10.95 -7.29 -4.39
C VAL A 86 -12.11 -7.96 -5.13
N GLU A 87 -12.75 -7.26 -6.07
CA GLU A 87 -13.99 -7.72 -6.70
C GLU A 87 -13.76 -8.45 -8.02
N VAL A 88 -12.75 -8.06 -8.81
CA VAL A 88 -12.44 -8.68 -10.11
C VAL A 88 -11.34 -9.71 -9.96
N LEU A 89 -10.18 -9.31 -9.42
CA LEU A 89 -9.01 -10.19 -9.28
C LEU A 89 -9.10 -11.14 -8.08
N LYS A 90 -10.04 -10.89 -7.16
CA LYS A 90 -10.24 -11.71 -5.95
C LYS A 90 -8.96 -11.96 -5.15
N VAL A 91 -8.10 -10.93 -5.03
CA VAL A 91 -6.87 -11.04 -4.23
C VAL A 91 -7.19 -11.49 -2.81
N ARG A 92 -6.29 -12.28 -2.21
CA ARG A 92 -6.43 -12.82 -0.85
C ARG A 92 -5.78 -11.93 0.20
N HIS A 93 -4.77 -11.15 -0.21
CA HIS A 93 -3.98 -10.32 0.68
C HIS A 93 -3.84 -8.90 0.15
N ILE A 94 -4.05 -7.91 1.00
CA ILE A 94 -3.72 -6.51 0.74
C ILE A 94 -2.62 -6.12 1.73
N MET A 95 -1.43 -5.75 1.23
CA MET A 95 -0.37 -5.19 2.06
C MET A 95 -0.31 -3.68 1.88
N VAL A 96 -0.55 -2.94 2.96
CA VAL A 96 -0.16 -1.53 3.06
C VAL A 96 1.29 -1.51 3.53
N VAL A 97 2.18 -0.98 2.69
CA VAL A 97 3.61 -1.00 2.96
C VAL A 97 4.17 0.42 2.97
N GLY A 98 4.44 0.90 4.18
CA GLY A 98 5.23 2.11 4.42
C GLY A 98 6.73 1.82 4.33
N HIS A 99 7.54 2.85 4.52
CA HIS A 99 8.99 2.68 4.62
C HIS A 99 9.61 3.72 5.54
N TYR A 100 10.66 3.35 6.25
CA TYR A 100 11.42 4.29 7.08
C TYR A 100 12.11 5.36 6.22
N GLY A 101 12.27 6.55 6.80
CA GLY A 101 12.80 7.71 6.07
C GLY A 101 11.92 8.21 4.91
N CYS A 102 10.60 8.00 4.97
CA CYS A 102 9.67 8.47 3.93
C CYS A 102 9.64 10.00 3.83
N GLY A 103 9.99 10.54 2.65
CA GLY A 103 10.02 11.99 2.40
C GLY A 103 8.65 12.67 2.57
N GLY A 104 7.56 12.00 2.19
CA GLY A 104 6.21 12.54 2.38
C GLY A 104 5.80 12.61 3.85
N VAL A 105 6.11 11.58 4.64
CA VAL A 105 5.86 11.59 6.10
C VAL A 105 6.74 12.65 6.77
N ARG A 106 8.01 12.74 6.39
CA ARG A 106 8.92 13.79 6.88
C ARG A 106 8.38 15.19 6.62
N ALA A 107 7.97 15.49 5.38
CA ALA A 107 7.39 16.78 5.01
C ALA A 107 6.12 17.11 5.82
N ALA A 108 5.28 16.11 6.11
CA ALA A 108 4.11 16.30 6.96
C ALA A 108 4.48 16.65 8.43
N VAL A 109 5.50 15.98 8.98
CA VAL A 109 5.92 16.13 10.38
C VAL A 109 6.74 17.41 10.61
N GLU A 110 7.61 17.77 9.67
CA GLU A 110 8.42 18.98 9.72
C GLU A 110 7.61 20.24 9.36
N GLY A 111 6.56 20.08 8.56
CA GLY A 111 5.69 21.18 8.13
C GLY A 111 6.34 22.02 7.02
N GLY A 112 6.01 23.31 7.00
CA GLY A 112 6.39 24.22 5.91
C GLY A 112 5.44 24.19 4.72
N ASP A 113 5.85 24.88 3.65
CA ASP A 113 5.15 24.98 2.37
C ASP A 113 5.81 24.05 1.35
N ASN A 114 5.14 22.93 1.06
CA ASN A 114 5.53 21.99 0.01
C ASN A 114 4.60 22.09 -1.22
N GLY A 115 3.78 23.13 -1.29
CA GLY A 115 2.77 23.32 -2.33
C GLY A 115 1.64 22.30 -2.28
N MET A 116 1.19 21.85 -3.45
CA MET A 116 -0.01 20.99 -3.59
C MET A 116 0.06 19.67 -2.81
N VAL A 117 1.27 19.15 -2.55
CA VAL A 117 1.44 17.89 -1.79
C VAL A 117 1.01 18.04 -0.33
N ASP A 118 0.94 19.26 0.20
CA ASP A 118 0.48 19.48 1.58
C ASP A 118 -1.00 19.13 1.76
N ILE A 119 -1.83 19.34 0.72
CA ILE A 119 -3.23 18.92 0.71
C ILE A 119 -3.32 17.39 0.78
N TRP A 120 -2.49 16.71 -0.01
CA TRP A 120 -2.40 15.26 -0.02
C TRP A 120 -1.96 14.68 1.34
N LEU A 121 -0.96 15.31 1.96
CA LEU A 121 -0.36 14.90 3.23
C LEU A 121 -1.14 15.38 4.47
N HIS A 122 -2.24 16.10 4.29
CA HIS A 122 -3.01 16.67 5.41
C HIS A 122 -3.45 15.61 6.43
N SER A 123 -3.90 14.44 5.97
CA SER A 123 -4.27 13.33 6.87
C SER A 123 -3.12 12.82 7.75
N VAL A 124 -1.87 12.91 7.27
CA VAL A 124 -0.66 12.55 8.02
C VAL A 124 -0.35 13.63 9.07
N ARG A 125 -0.54 14.92 8.72
CA ARG A 125 -0.40 16.03 9.67
C ARG A 125 -1.41 15.91 10.82
N GLU A 126 -2.67 15.60 10.51
CA GLU A 126 -3.72 15.35 11.51
C GLU A 126 -3.43 14.09 12.35
N LEU A 127 -2.84 13.06 11.74
CA LEU A 127 -2.41 11.88 12.49
C LEU A 127 -1.27 12.21 13.47
N TYR A 128 -0.28 12.99 13.04
CA TYR A 128 0.82 13.46 13.88
C TYR A 128 0.31 14.32 15.03
N ALA A 129 -0.60 15.26 14.77
CA ALA A 129 -1.21 16.09 15.80
C ALA A 129 -1.90 15.27 16.90
N ARG A 130 -2.60 14.19 16.53
CA ARG A 130 -3.27 13.28 17.47
C ARG A 130 -2.32 12.44 18.31
N HIS A 131 -1.10 12.16 17.83
CA HIS A 131 -0.09 11.36 18.53
C HIS A 131 1.05 12.22 19.08
N ARG A 132 0.88 13.55 19.11
CA ARG A 132 1.95 14.49 19.47
C ARG A 132 2.56 14.20 20.83
N ASP A 133 1.73 13.84 21.82
CA ASP A 133 2.19 13.55 23.18
C ASP A 133 3.00 12.24 23.26
N GLU A 134 2.64 11.21 22.48
CA GLU A 134 3.41 9.96 22.36
C GLU A 134 4.76 10.21 21.68
N LEU A 135 4.79 11.11 20.70
CA LEU A 135 5.95 11.38 19.86
C LEU A 135 6.92 12.41 20.46
N ALA A 136 6.45 13.30 21.33
CA ALA A 136 7.24 14.39 21.90
C ALA A 136 8.57 13.97 22.56
N PRO A 137 8.68 12.81 23.25
CA PRO A 137 9.94 12.39 23.86
C PRO A 137 11.01 11.91 22.87
N LEU A 138 10.63 11.58 21.63
CA LEU A 138 11.52 11.04 20.62
C LEU A 138 12.27 12.17 19.90
N ASP A 139 13.47 11.89 19.38
CA ASP A 139 14.12 12.81 18.44
C ASP A 139 13.36 12.90 17.11
N ARG A 140 13.69 13.87 16.26
CA ARG A 140 12.92 14.16 15.05
C ARG A 140 12.89 12.97 14.07
N ASP A 141 13.99 12.26 13.89
CA ASP A 141 14.04 11.14 12.96
C ASP A 141 13.28 9.93 13.52
N ALA A 142 13.40 9.67 14.82
CA ALA A 142 12.61 8.66 15.51
C ALA A 142 11.11 8.98 15.49
N GLN A 143 10.71 10.26 15.58
CA GLN A 143 9.33 10.67 15.39
C GLN A 143 8.84 10.36 13.97
N ILE A 144 9.65 10.61 12.94
CA ILE A 144 9.29 10.35 11.54
C ILE A 144 9.16 8.84 11.29
N ASP A 145 10.09 8.04 11.79
CA ASP A 145 10.05 6.58 11.65
C ASP A 145 8.84 6.00 12.38
N ARG A 146 8.55 6.49 13.60
CA ARG A 146 7.33 6.11 14.32
C ARG A 146 6.07 6.55 13.57
N MET A 147 6.07 7.73 12.96
CA MET A 147 4.96 8.20 12.13
C MET A 147 4.78 7.38 10.86
N CYS A 148 5.83 6.78 10.29
CA CYS A 148 5.69 5.84 9.19
C CYS A 148 4.90 4.60 9.63
N GLU A 149 5.17 4.06 10.83
CA GLU A 149 4.43 2.93 11.40
C GLU A 149 2.96 3.30 11.69
N LEU A 150 2.73 4.43 12.36
CA LEU A 150 1.38 4.93 12.68
C LEU A 150 0.57 5.20 11.41
N ASN A 151 1.20 5.76 10.37
CA ASN A 151 0.55 6.00 9.08
C ASN A 151 0.07 4.68 8.48
N VAL A 152 0.92 3.64 8.43
CA VAL A 152 0.53 2.33 7.91
C VAL A 152 -0.65 1.74 8.69
N GLN A 153 -0.61 1.77 10.01
CA GLN A 153 -1.72 1.30 10.86
C GLN A 153 -3.04 2.06 10.58
N ALA A 154 -2.94 3.38 10.38
CA ALA A 154 -4.08 4.20 10.01
C ALA A 154 -4.65 3.83 8.63
N GLN A 155 -3.78 3.58 7.64
CA GLN A 155 -4.23 3.19 6.30
C GLN A 155 -4.84 1.78 6.24
N VAL A 156 -4.30 0.83 7.01
CA VAL A 156 -4.94 -0.48 7.21
C VAL A 156 -6.36 -0.30 7.77
N THR A 157 -6.50 0.55 8.79
CA THR A 157 -7.80 0.87 9.38
C THR A 157 -8.74 1.51 8.35
N ASN A 158 -8.24 2.44 7.52
CA ASN A 158 -9.03 3.09 6.48
C ASN A 158 -9.52 2.08 5.42
N LEU A 159 -8.68 1.14 4.98
CA LEU A 159 -9.08 0.07 4.06
C LEU A 159 -10.23 -0.78 4.64
N CYS A 160 -10.09 -1.19 5.90
CA CYS A 160 -11.09 -2.00 6.60
C CYS A 160 -12.44 -1.29 6.80
N ARG A 161 -12.46 0.06 6.70
CA ARG A 161 -13.68 0.87 6.75
C ARG A 161 -14.37 1.00 5.40
N THR A 162 -13.71 0.65 4.30
CA THR A 162 -14.31 0.72 2.97
C THR A 162 -15.42 -0.32 2.82
N LYS A 163 -16.46 0.03 2.08
CA LYS A 163 -17.54 -0.91 1.76
C LYS A 163 -17.07 -2.04 0.85
N ILE A 164 -16.04 -1.80 0.03
CA ILE A 164 -15.40 -2.80 -0.84
C ILE A 164 -14.90 -3.99 0.00
N VAL A 165 -14.07 -3.70 1.02
CA VAL A 165 -13.47 -4.73 1.88
C VAL A 165 -14.54 -5.38 2.77
N GLN A 166 -15.44 -4.59 3.36
CA GLN A 166 -16.48 -5.15 4.24
C GLN A 166 -17.49 -6.02 3.50
N HIS A 167 -17.90 -5.65 2.28
CA HIS A 167 -18.74 -6.52 1.45
C HIS A 167 -18.01 -7.81 1.05
N ALA A 168 -16.67 -7.79 0.93
CA ALA A 168 -15.88 -8.99 0.69
C ALA A 168 -15.96 -9.96 1.86
N TRP A 169 -15.76 -9.47 3.07
CA TRP A 169 -15.92 -10.31 4.26
C TRP A 169 -17.37 -10.79 4.44
N GLN A 170 -18.37 -9.93 4.21
CA GLN A 170 -19.77 -10.30 4.38
C GLN A 170 -20.22 -11.40 3.43
N ARG A 171 -19.70 -11.42 2.19
CA ARG A 171 -19.97 -12.50 1.21
C ARG A 171 -19.08 -13.73 1.40
N GLY A 172 -18.29 -13.80 2.48
CA GLY A 172 -17.42 -14.93 2.80
C GLY A 172 -16.15 -15.04 1.96
N GLN A 173 -15.73 -13.96 1.28
CA GLN A 173 -14.46 -13.95 0.54
C GLN A 173 -13.29 -13.90 1.54
N GLU A 174 -12.34 -14.83 1.41
CA GLU A 174 -11.08 -14.81 2.16
C GLU A 174 -10.25 -13.59 1.74
N LEU A 175 -10.08 -12.65 2.67
CA LEU A 175 -9.33 -11.41 2.44
C LEU A 175 -8.69 -10.95 3.74
N ALA A 176 -7.37 -10.75 3.74
CA ALA A 176 -6.63 -10.17 4.85
C ALA A 176 -5.95 -8.85 4.45
N VAL A 177 -5.98 -7.87 5.34
CA VAL A 177 -5.31 -6.58 5.19
C VAL A 177 -4.16 -6.49 6.19
N HIS A 178 -2.95 -6.29 5.71
CA HIS A 178 -1.70 -6.28 6.46
C HIS A 178 -1.07 -4.90 6.46
N GLY A 179 -0.34 -4.56 7.54
CA GLY A 179 0.44 -3.33 7.62
C GLY A 179 1.90 -3.63 7.88
N TRP A 180 2.75 -3.27 6.92
CA TRP A 180 4.19 -3.50 6.97
C TRP A 180 4.99 -2.20 6.81
N VAL A 181 6.24 -2.20 7.27
CA VAL A 181 7.20 -1.11 7.03
C VAL A 181 8.50 -1.69 6.50
N TYR A 182 8.98 -1.13 5.38
CA TYR A 182 10.24 -1.51 4.76
C TYR A 182 11.40 -0.61 5.25
N GLY A 183 12.49 -1.26 5.67
CA GLY A 183 13.74 -0.59 6.02
C GLY A 183 14.61 -0.34 4.80
N LEU A 184 14.80 0.94 4.45
CA LEU A 184 15.72 1.32 3.36
C LEU A 184 17.19 1.02 3.69
N ALA A 185 17.53 0.96 4.99
CA ALA A 185 18.90 0.77 5.46
C ALA A 185 19.36 -0.70 5.42
N ASP A 186 18.43 -1.64 5.62
CA ASP A 186 18.74 -3.06 5.78
C ASP A 186 18.00 -3.98 4.79
N GLY A 187 17.07 -3.43 4.01
CA GLY A 187 16.26 -4.16 3.03
C GLY A 187 15.23 -5.10 3.66
N ARG A 188 14.91 -4.93 4.95
CA ARG A 188 13.99 -5.84 5.65
C ARG A 188 12.59 -5.26 5.76
N VAL A 189 11.60 -6.14 5.65
CA VAL A 189 10.20 -5.81 5.93
C VAL A 189 9.88 -6.17 7.37
N LYS A 190 9.31 -5.23 8.11
CA LYS A 190 8.78 -5.41 9.47
C LYS A 190 7.26 -5.50 9.41
N ASP A 191 6.71 -6.57 9.97
CA ASP A 191 5.27 -6.67 10.23
C ASP A 191 4.91 -5.86 11.49
N LEU A 192 3.89 -5.00 11.38
CA LEU A 192 3.40 -4.19 12.50
C LEU A 192 2.37 -4.92 13.37
N GLY A 193 1.97 -6.15 13.02
CA GLY A 193 1.04 -6.96 13.79
C GLY A 193 -0.39 -6.41 13.80
N CYS A 194 -0.75 -5.59 12.80
CA CYS A 194 -2.07 -4.97 12.67
C CYS A 194 -2.95 -5.64 11.60
N THR A 195 -2.75 -6.93 11.35
CA THR A 195 -3.52 -7.68 10.34
C THR A 195 -5.01 -7.76 10.70
N VAL A 196 -5.88 -7.49 9.73
CA VAL A 196 -7.34 -7.61 9.86
C VAL A 196 -7.87 -8.55 8.78
N SER A 197 -8.63 -9.57 9.18
CA SER A 197 -9.12 -10.65 8.30
C SER A 197 -10.63 -10.85 8.35
N GLY A 198 -11.36 -10.04 9.11
CA GLY A 198 -12.79 -10.24 9.31
C GLY A 198 -13.54 -8.98 9.70
N LEU A 199 -14.86 -9.00 9.46
CA LEU A 199 -15.76 -7.89 9.77
C LEU A 199 -15.90 -7.65 11.28
N ASP A 200 -15.72 -8.69 12.10
CA ASP A 200 -15.77 -8.65 13.55
C ASP A 200 -14.68 -7.77 14.16
N GLN A 201 -13.52 -7.69 13.48
CA GLN A 201 -12.36 -6.90 13.85
C GLN A 201 -12.46 -5.44 13.37
N ALA A 202 -13.38 -5.12 12.46
CA ALA A 202 -13.60 -3.76 12.01
C ALA A 202 -14.27 -2.90 13.09
N THR A 203 -13.88 -1.62 13.19
CA THR A 203 -14.45 -0.69 14.19
C THR A 203 -15.98 -0.66 14.09
N THR A 204 -16.66 -0.89 15.21
CA THR A 204 -18.10 -1.12 15.29
C THR A 204 -18.97 -0.07 14.59
N LEU A 205 -18.60 1.21 14.68
CA LEU A 205 -19.33 2.31 14.04
C LEU A 205 -19.38 2.20 12.51
N TYR A 206 -18.36 1.55 11.91
CA TYR A 206 -18.18 1.49 10.47
C TYR A 206 -18.65 0.16 9.86
N ARG A 207 -19.07 -0.81 10.67
CA ARG A 207 -19.55 -2.12 10.19
C ARG A 207 -20.89 -2.00 9.46
N ILE A 208 -20.96 -2.60 8.29
CA ILE A 208 -22.17 -2.66 7.44
C ILE A 208 -23.32 -3.50 8.00
N ASP A 209 -23.04 -4.43 8.91
CA ASP A 209 -24.01 -5.38 9.46
C ASP A 209 -24.99 -4.77 10.48
N ARG A 210 -24.80 -3.49 10.84
CA ARG A 210 -25.74 -2.73 11.68
C ARG A 210 -26.91 -2.11 10.91
N LEU A 211 -26.94 -2.21 9.58
CA LEU A 211 -28.11 -1.82 8.81
C LEU A 211 -29.11 -2.98 8.80
N THR A 212 -29.93 -3.09 9.85
CA THR A 212 -31.25 -3.72 9.66
C THR A 212 -31.95 -2.92 8.56
N PRO A 213 -32.41 -3.56 7.47
CA PRO A 213 -33.29 -2.88 6.52
C PRO A 213 -34.43 -2.31 7.34
N THR A 214 -34.68 -1.00 7.26
CA THR A 214 -36.01 -0.48 7.57
C THR A 214 -36.92 -1.22 6.60
N GLY A 215 -37.66 -2.21 7.09
CA GLY A 215 -38.60 -2.97 6.28
C GLY A 215 -39.56 -2.03 5.57
N ASP A 216 -39.87 -2.37 4.32
CA ASP A 216 -40.91 -1.73 3.52
C ASP A 216 -42.26 -1.70 4.25
#